data_AF-E9G0B1-F1
#
_entry.id   AF-E9G0B1-F1
#
_cell.length_a   1.000
_cell.length_b   1.000
_cell.length_c   1.000
_cell.angle_alpha   90.00
_cell.angle_beta   90.00
_cell.angle_gamma   90.00
#
_symmetry.space_group_name_H-M   'P 1'
#
loop_
_entity.id
_entity.type
_entity.pdbx_description
1 polymer ?
#
loop_
_entity_poly.entity_id
_entity_poly.type
_entity_poly.pdbx_seq_one_letter_code
_entity_poly.pdbx_strand_id
1 'polypeptide(L)'
;MEERVATSAEAANEAPTARKKPRQIPSNSSANDATLPAISENPSGTGIRGSMHGDIFQLKLLMLFLVRGITSKYKFQLSTEMPGQGGKFDDLVFHYQDTPQGEYRYRYVQAKHKQGEDNRITASDLLNETNGDYSLQKYFRSYRNEIANPGQNVQDCIICTNIGFDDNVLGSKDFNLTLINSDDTLLGIKQYPNFDKVPARYQLNITRLDESKIFELLHESSEIHQLAKKLLEYANPKNKKKITNNVAIFKMYQVALVEERVIDRETWKFHQEFITNSDLLPKTATKFRDVIFKFWNKDKKGDRPAHEFNDYLQGLQFDCSKDFGISKEKSDKTLDDVVTDEQIEDFLNKLVFAVDMPNEVRLGNILTEEVGQHFNLRGFDFQSSFMLEKMLDWLKKRQGTVMVTLDGNNLFEQTRQKMVALRATVFSIDFRSKYLPSDFLNSFQYQEETIAKTANALRDFLNSADSQ
;
A
#
# COMPACT_ATOMS: atom_id res chain seq x y z
N MET A 1 -44.99 -21.71 -50.87
CA MET A 1 -45.49 -22.32 -52.11
C MET A 1 -44.58 -21.86 -53.23
N GLU A 2 -43.85 -22.66 -53.97
CA GLU A 2 -43.63 -24.11 -54.15
C GLU A 2 -42.24 -24.21 -54.81
N GLU A 3 -41.32 -24.97 -54.23
CA GLU A 3 -40.74 -26.24 -54.77
C GLU A 3 -39.88 -26.09 -56.05
N ARG A 4 -38.56 -26.28 -55.93
CA ARG A 4 -37.79 -27.54 -56.12
C ARG A 4 -37.91 -28.10 -57.54
N VAL A 5 -36.80 -28.33 -58.25
CA VAL A 5 -36.15 -29.67 -58.35
C VAL A 5 -34.65 -29.54 -58.74
N ALA A 6 -33.87 -30.52 -58.25
CA ALA A 6 -32.44 -30.81 -58.42
C ALA A 6 -32.02 -31.20 -59.87
N THR A 7 -30.75 -31.37 -60.29
CA THR A 7 -29.69 -32.31 -59.83
C THR A 7 -28.34 -32.10 -60.56
N SER A 8 -27.23 -32.49 -59.89
CA SER A 8 -25.95 -33.10 -60.36
C SER A 8 -25.04 -32.39 -61.41
N ALA A 9 -23.70 -32.45 -61.41
CA ALA A 9 -22.68 -33.15 -60.62
C ALA A 9 -21.26 -32.55 -60.89
N GLU A 10 -20.35 -32.79 -59.93
CA GLU A 10 -18.87 -33.02 -60.02
C GLU A 10 -17.93 -32.05 -60.78
N ALA A 11 -16.93 -31.46 -60.10
CA ALA A 11 -15.65 -32.11 -59.75
C ALA A 11 -14.60 -31.13 -59.14
N ALA A 12 -13.98 -31.58 -58.04
CA ALA A 12 -12.59 -31.40 -57.57
C ALA A 12 -11.89 -30.02 -57.59
N ASN A 13 -11.56 -29.46 -56.41
CA ASN A 13 -10.29 -29.71 -55.70
C ASN A 13 -10.16 -28.78 -54.48
N GLU A 14 -10.05 -29.36 -53.28
CA GLU A 14 -9.73 -28.63 -52.05
C GLU A 14 -8.56 -29.31 -51.31
N ALA A 15 -7.74 -28.43 -50.70
CA ALA A 15 -6.93 -28.61 -49.49
C ALA A 15 -5.57 -29.38 -49.62
N PRO A 16 -4.58 -29.20 -48.71
CA PRO A 16 -4.79 -28.81 -47.32
C PRO A 16 -3.75 -27.96 -46.57
N THR A 17 -4.27 -27.45 -45.45
CA THR A 17 -3.66 -26.86 -44.27
C THR A 17 -2.74 -27.82 -43.50
N ALA A 18 -1.64 -27.31 -42.95
CA ALA A 18 -0.66 -28.06 -42.16
C ALA A 18 -1.07 -28.13 -40.67
N ARG A 19 -1.30 -29.36 -40.18
CA ARG A 19 -1.48 -29.72 -38.77
C ARG A 19 -0.15 -30.17 -38.14
N LYS A 20 -0.02 -29.85 -36.84
CA LYS A 20 1.02 -30.29 -35.89
C LYS A 20 1.18 -31.82 -35.86
N LYS A 21 2.43 -32.31 -35.86
CA LYS A 21 2.77 -33.72 -35.62
C LYS A 21 3.02 -33.99 -34.12
N PRO A 22 2.50 -35.10 -33.58
CA PRO A 22 2.91 -35.66 -32.29
C PRO A 22 4.04 -36.70 -32.45
N ARG A 23 4.86 -36.91 -31.43
CA ARG A 23 5.84 -38.02 -31.33
C ARG A 23 5.87 -38.51 -29.88
N GLN A 24 5.18 -39.61 -29.60
CA GLN A 24 5.67 -40.99 -29.45
C GLN A 24 5.96 -41.38 -27.98
N ILE A 25 5.14 -42.31 -27.50
CA ILE A 25 5.30 -43.09 -26.27
C ILE A 25 6.14 -44.34 -26.60
N PRO A 26 7.05 -44.78 -25.71
CA PRO A 26 7.41 -46.18 -25.60
C PRO A 26 6.89 -46.78 -24.28
N SER A 27 6.25 -47.93 -24.41
CA SER A 27 5.78 -48.82 -23.34
C SER A 27 6.70 -50.05 -23.24
N ASN A 28 7.26 -50.38 -22.07
CA ASN A 28 6.90 -51.58 -21.26
C ASN A 28 7.96 -52.02 -20.23
N SER A 29 7.42 -52.39 -19.04
CA SER A 29 7.84 -53.41 -18.06
C SER A 29 9.27 -53.35 -17.47
N SER A 30 9.51 -53.30 -16.15
CA SER A 30 9.07 -54.27 -15.13
C SER A 30 9.59 -53.88 -13.72
N ALA A 31 8.83 -54.34 -12.73
CA ALA A 31 8.96 -54.38 -11.26
C ALA A 31 10.20 -53.87 -10.48
N ASN A 32 9.88 -53.06 -9.45
CA ASN A 32 10.36 -53.03 -8.05
C ASN A 32 11.85 -52.86 -7.74
N ASP A 33 12.24 -51.67 -7.24
CA ASP A 33 12.77 -51.53 -5.87
C ASP A 33 12.71 -50.06 -5.38
N ALA A 34 12.58 -49.88 -4.08
CA ALA A 34 12.31 -48.61 -3.42
C ALA A 34 13.56 -47.72 -3.28
N THR A 35 13.53 -46.51 -3.84
CA THR A 35 14.29 -45.35 -3.31
C THR A 35 13.66 -44.04 -3.81
N LEU A 36 13.18 -43.20 -2.89
CA LEU A 36 12.68 -41.85 -3.21
C LEU A 36 13.85 -40.97 -3.69
N PRO A 37 13.85 -40.42 -4.92
CA PRO A 37 14.82 -39.42 -5.32
C PRO A 37 14.36 -38.03 -4.85
N ALA A 38 15.32 -37.26 -4.36
CA ALA A 38 15.17 -35.86 -3.98
C ALA A 38 14.54 -35.05 -5.12
N ILE A 39 13.41 -34.39 -4.84
CA ILE A 39 12.79 -33.46 -5.78
C ILE A 39 13.63 -32.17 -5.73
N SER A 40 14.41 -31.96 -6.78
CA SER A 40 15.06 -30.70 -7.11
C SER A 40 14.02 -29.60 -7.31
N GLU A 41 14.15 -28.52 -6.55
CA GLU A 41 13.37 -27.30 -6.73
C GLU A 41 13.64 -26.66 -8.10
N ASN A 42 12.58 -26.41 -8.88
CA ASN A 42 12.62 -25.47 -9.99
C ASN A 42 11.95 -24.16 -9.54
N PRO A 43 12.67 -23.02 -9.51
CA PRO A 43 12.16 -21.74 -9.03
C PRO A 43 11.52 -20.95 -10.18
N SER A 44 10.25 -21.21 -10.46
CA SER A 44 9.50 -20.43 -11.47
C SER A 44 8.05 -20.17 -11.02
N GLY A 45 7.88 -19.78 -9.75
CA GLY A 45 6.58 -19.47 -9.15
C GLY A 45 6.55 -18.19 -8.28
N THR A 46 7.54 -17.30 -8.44
CA THR A 46 7.77 -16.15 -7.54
C THR A 46 6.70 -15.06 -7.62
N GLY A 47 6.08 -14.84 -8.79
CA GLY A 47 5.10 -13.76 -8.96
C GLY A 47 3.77 -13.98 -8.25
N ILE A 48 3.17 -15.17 -8.39
CA ILE A 48 1.88 -15.50 -7.77
C ILE A 48 2.02 -15.69 -6.26
N ARG A 49 3.08 -16.40 -5.83
CA ARG A 49 3.35 -16.61 -4.39
C ARG A 49 3.67 -15.29 -3.68
N GLY A 50 4.49 -14.42 -4.28
CA GLY A 50 4.83 -13.12 -3.71
C GLY A 50 3.62 -12.22 -3.47
N SER A 51 2.68 -12.14 -4.43
CA SER A 51 1.42 -11.40 -4.27
C SER A 51 0.57 -11.99 -3.13
N MET A 52 0.42 -13.31 -3.09
CA MET A 52 -0.38 -13.97 -2.05
C MET A 52 0.14 -13.70 -0.63
N HIS A 53 1.46 -13.72 -0.42
CA HIS A 53 2.01 -13.42 0.91
C HIS A 53 1.76 -11.96 1.32
N GLY A 54 1.80 -11.03 0.37
CA GLY A 54 1.43 -9.62 0.59
C GLY A 54 -0.04 -9.47 1.01
N ASP A 55 -0.97 -10.08 0.27
CA ASP A 55 -2.40 -10.00 0.54
C ASP A 55 -2.76 -10.63 1.91
N ILE A 56 -2.12 -11.76 2.25
CA ILE A 56 -2.30 -12.42 3.55
C ILE A 56 -1.75 -11.53 4.68
N PHE A 57 -0.61 -10.88 4.46
CA PHE A 57 -0.03 -9.95 5.43
C PHE A 57 -0.94 -8.75 5.69
N GLN A 58 -1.47 -8.12 4.63
CA GLN A 58 -2.46 -7.03 4.73
C GLN A 58 -3.73 -7.48 5.47
N LEU A 59 -4.30 -8.63 5.11
CA LEU A 59 -5.50 -9.18 5.76
C LEU A 59 -5.27 -9.38 7.27
N LYS A 60 -4.10 -9.88 7.65
CA LYS A 60 -3.74 -10.09 9.06
C LYS A 60 -3.52 -8.76 9.80
N LEU A 61 -2.97 -7.74 9.16
CA LEU A 61 -2.89 -6.40 9.74
C LEU A 61 -4.29 -5.80 9.96
N LEU A 62 -5.21 -5.93 8.99
CA LEU A 62 -6.60 -5.51 9.15
C LEU A 62 -7.26 -6.19 10.35
N MET A 63 -7.06 -7.50 10.49
CA MET A 63 -7.57 -8.27 11.63
C MET A 63 -6.93 -7.84 12.96
N LEU A 64 -5.63 -7.51 12.97
CA LEU A 64 -4.93 -7.02 14.16
C LEU A 64 -5.54 -5.70 14.65
N PHE A 65 -5.73 -4.74 13.75
CA PHE A 65 -6.35 -3.45 14.08
C PHE A 65 -7.79 -3.62 14.58
N LEU A 66 -8.55 -4.53 13.99
CA LEU A 66 -9.90 -4.86 14.46
C LEU A 66 -9.89 -5.42 15.89
N VAL A 67 -9.10 -6.47 16.13
CA VAL A 67 -9.06 -7.17 17.43
C VAL A 67 -8.60 -6.22 18.53
N ARG A 68 -7.55 -5.44 18.28
CA ARG A 68 -7.00 -4.50 19.25
C ARG A 68 -7.85 -3.26 19.42
N GLY A 69 -8.50 -2.77 18.36
CA GLY A 69 -9.47 -1.68 18.43
C GLY A 69 -10.66 -2.03 19.33
N ILE A 70 -11.22 -3.24 19.18
CA ILE A 70 -12.32 -3.73 20.02
C ILE A 70 -11.86 -3.96 21.45
N THR A 71 -10.71 -4.60 21.64
CA THR A 71 -10.16 -4.87 22.98
C THR A 71 -9.85 -3.58 23.73
N SER A 72 -9.37 -2.56 23.03
CA SER A 72 -9.11 -1.21 23.58
C SER A 72 -10.37 -0.35 23.69
N LYS A 73 -11.54 -0.87 23.28
CA LYS A 73 -12.85 -0.18 23.30
C LYS A 73 -12.87 1.12 22.49
N TYR A 74 -12.10 1.18 21.41
CA TYR A 74 -12.09 2.33 20.52
C TYR A 74 -13.39 2.42 19.73
N LYS A 75 -13.82 3.64 19.44
CA LYS A 75 -14.76 3.90 18.36
C LYS A 75 -13.96 4.07 17.09
N PHE A 76 -14.16 3.20 16.11
CA PHE A 76 -13.38 3.17 14.88
C PHE A 76 -14.22 2.92 13.63
N GLN A 77 -13.62 3.31 12.50
CA GLN A 77 -13.90 2.88 11.14
C GLN A 77 -12.61 2.30 10.55
N LEU A 78 -12.70 1.08 10.05
CA LEU A 78 -11.61 0.37 9.38
C LEU A 78 -11.96 0.24 7.90
N SER A 79 -11.07 0.70 7.02
CA SER A 79 -11.24 0.61 5.57
C SER A 79 -9.94 0.23 4.86
N THR A 80 -10.06 -0.14 3.59
CA THR A 80 -8.95 -0.61 2.73
C THR A 80 -9.30 -0.26 1.29
N GLU A 81 -8.30 0.18 0.51
CA GLU A 81 -8.39 0.49 -0.93
C GLU A 81 -9.59 1.40 -1.29
N MET A 82 -9.85 2.42 -0.48
CA MET A 82 -10.95 3.36 -0.66
C MET A 82 -10.57 4.44 -1.68
N PRO A 83 -11.26 4.57 -2.83
CA PRO A 83 -10.94 5.61 -3.80
C PRO A 83 -11.02 7.01 -3.18
N GLY A 84 -9.93 7.78 -3.31
CA GLY A 84 -9.83 9.14 -2.78
C GLY A 84 -9.54 9.23 -1.28
N GLN A 85 -9.15 8.12 -0.63
CA GLN A 85 -8.76 8.09 0.77
C GLN A 85 -7.45 7.33 0.97
N GLY A 86 -6.42 8.01 1.48
CA GLY A 86 -5.16 7.37 1.88
C GLY A 86 -4.14 7.15 0.77
N GLY A 87 -4.53 7.21 -0.50
CA GLY A 87 -3.62 7.21 -1.65
C GLY A 87 -2.69 6.01 -1.74
N LYS A 88 -1.42 6.16 -1.34
CA LYS A 88 -0.44 5.07 -1.26
C LYS A 88 -0.37 4.42 0.12
N PHE A 89 -1.18 4.86 1.06
CA PHE A 89 -1.31 4.33 2.41
C PHE A 89 -2.74 3.81 2.64
N ASP A 90 -3.37 3.29 1.59
CA ASP A 90 -4.77 2.86 1.58
C ASP A 90 -4.94 1.36 1.83
N ASP A 91 -3.87 0.57 1.93
CA ASP A 91 -3.95 -0.87 2.27
C ASP A 91 -4.69 -1.10 3.61
N LEU A 92 -4.57 -0.15 4.54
CA LEU A 92 -5.37 -0.07 5.76
C LEU A 92 -5.49 1.38 6.21
N VAL A 93 -6.73 1.84 6.39
CA VAL A 93 -7.04 3.14 6.99
C VAL A 93 -7.86 2.92 8.26
N PHE A 94 -7.34 3.43 9.37
CA PHE A 94 -7.98 3.32 10.68
C PHE A 94 -8.32 4.70 11.22
N HIS A 95 -9.61 5.02 11.21
CA HIS A 95 -10.15 6.29 11.70
C HIS A 95 -10.82 6.06 13.04
N TYR A 96 -10.27 6.59 14.12
CA TYR A 96 -10.66 6.17 15.46
C TYR A 96 -10.58 7.25 16.54
N GLN A 97 -11.29 6.99 17.63
CA GLN A 97 -11.31 7.75 18.87
C GLN A 97 -10.85 6.82 20.01
N ASP A 98 -9.75 7.16 20.68
CA ASP A 98 -9.16 6.37 21.76
C ASP A 98 -9.85 6.58 23.12
N THR A 99 -10.50 7.72 23.28
CA THR A 99 -11.27 8.09 24.48
C THR A 99 -12.65 8.59 24.07
N PRO A 100 -13.72 8.41 24.87
CA PRO A 100 -15.07 8.80 24.46
C PRO A 100 -15.27 10.29 24.14
N GLN A 101 -14.40 11.16 24.69
CA GLN A 101 -14.38 12.61 24.48
C GLN A 101 -13.22 13.08 23.58
N GLY A 102 -12.35 12.16 23.11
CA GLY A 102 -11.19 12.50 22.28
C GLY A 102 -11.58 12.94 20.87
N GLU A 103 -10.62 13.51 20.14
CA GLU A 103 -10.83 13.75 18.72
C GLU A 103 -10.64 12.47 17.92
N TYR A 104 -11.39 12.36 16.83
CA TYR A 104 -11.12 11.32 15.85
C TYR A 104 -9.79 11.61 15.15
N ARG A 105 -9.01 10.56 14.94
CA ARG A 105 -7.74 10.65 14.23
C ARG A 105 -7.58 9.52 13.21
N TYR A 106 -6.77 9.77 12.19
CA TYR A 106 -6.47 8.80 11.14
C TYR A 106 -5.09 8.19 11.31
N ARG A 107 -5.01 6.87 11.13
CA ARG A 107 -3.76 6.15 10.82
C ARG A 107 -3.90 5.56 9.44
N TYR A 108 -3.00 5.93 8.55
CA TYR A 108 -2.92 5.36 7.21
C TYR A 108 -1.76 4.38 7.18
N VAL A 109 -1.95 3.22 6.56
CA VAL A 109 -0.95 2.15 6.57
C VAL A 109 -0.79 1.59 5.16
N GLN A 110 0.45 1.54 4.70
CA GLN A 110 0.87 0.68 3.59
C GLN A 110 1.52 -0.58 4.17
N ALA A 111 0.98 -1.74 3.81
CA ALA A 111 1.56 -3.05 4.09
C ALA A 111 2.58 -3.43 3.03
N LYS A 112 3.78 -3.84 3.45
CA LYS A 112 4.84 -4.34 2.58
C LYS A 112 5.40 -5.64 3.12
N HIS A 113 5.32 -6.70 2.33
CA HIS A 113 5.84 -8.01 2.71
C HIS A 113 6.94 -8.46 1.76
N LYS A 114 8.06 -8.96 2.30
CA LYS A 114 9.10 -9.67 1.56
C LYS A 114 9.16 -11.12 2.02
N GLN A 115 9.18 -12.05 1.06
CA GLN A 115 9.24 -13.48 1.36
C GLN A 115 10.55 -13.89 2.04
N GLY A 116 11.67 -13.28 1.62
CA GLY A 116 12.96 -13.42 2.29
C GLY A 116 13.24 -12.20 3.16
N GLU A 117 13.55 -12.43 4.42
CA GLU A 117 13.82 -11.36 5.39
C GLU A 117 15.31 -10.98 5.51
N ASP A 118 16.15 -11.56 4.64
CA ASP A 118 17.56 -11.21 4.49
C ASP A 118 17.73 -9.87 3.76
N ASN A 119 16.73 -9.50 2.96
CA ASN A 119 16.69 -8.19 2.30
C ASN A 119 16.44 -7.11 3.35
N ARG A 120 17.22 -6.04 3.29
CA ARG A 120 17.09 -4.87 4.17
C ARG A 120 16.73 -3.64 3.35
N ILE A 121 16.04 -2.70 3.98
CA ILE A 121 15.72 -1.41 3.37
C ILE A 121 17.01 -0.59 3.32
N THR A 122 17.41 -0.18 2.13
CA THR A 122 18.63 0.59 1.88
C THR A 122 18.35 2.07 1.68
N ALA A 123 19.37 2.92 1.78
CA ALA A 123 19.24 4.35 1.48
C ALA A 123 18.84 4.58 0.02
N SER A 124 19.30 3.73 -0.91
CA SER A 124 18.88 3.76 -2.31
C SER A 124 17.40 3.47 -2.50
N ASP A 125 16.79 2.63 -1.65
CA ASP A 125 15.35 2.35 -1.74
C ASP A 125 14.53 3.59 -1.34
N LEU A 126 14.99 4.33 -0.33
CA LEU A 126 14.35 5.57 0.15
C LEU A 126 14.51 6.72 -0.85
N LEU A 127 15.71 6.86 -1.43
CA LEU A 127 16.10 7.93 -2.36
C LEU A 127 15.69 7.67 -3.82
N ASN A 128 15.01 6.56 -4.08
CA ASN A 128 14.66 6.16 -5.42
C ASN A 128 13.62 7.11 -6.05
N GLU A 129 13.96 7.74 -7.18
CA GLU A 129 13.03 8.56 -8.00
C GLU A 129 11.95 7.71 -8.71
N THR A 130 12.13 6.38 -8.77
CA THR A 130 11.11 5.46 -9.30
C THR A 130 10.09 5.08 -8.22
N ASN A 131 8.93 4.57 -8.63
CA ASN A 131 7.85 4.11 -7.75
C ASN A 131 8.17 2.80 -6.99
N GLY A 132 9.41 2.66 -6.49
CA GLY A 132 9.84 1.53 -5.68
C GLY A 132 9.03 1.36 -4.40
N ASP A 133 9.19 0.21 -3.75
CA ASP A 133 8.38 -0.16 -2.58
C ASP A 133 8.53 0.79 -1.39
N TYR A 134 9.71 1.41 -1.23
CA TYR A 134 10.03 2.30 -0.11
C TYR A 134 10.40 3.72 -0.56
N SER A 135 10.11 4.10 -1.81
CA SER A 135 10.45 5.43 -2.34
C SER A 135 9.73 6.53 -1.56
N LEU A 136 10.50 7.38 -0.87
CA LEU A 136 9.94 8.51 -0.12
C LEU A 136 9.22 9.48 -1.04
N GLN A 137 9.74 9.70 -2.25
CA GLN A 137 9.14 10.58 -3.24
C GLN A 137 7.73 10.13 -3.63
N LYS A 138 7.53 8.81 -3.83
CA LYS A 138 6.21 8.22 -4.13
C LYS A 138 5.22 8.49 -2.99
N TYR A 139 5.63 8.24 -1.74
CA TYR A 139 4.77 8.40 -0.58
C TYR A 139 4.45 9.87 -0.30
N PHE A 140 5.43 10.76 -0.45
CA PHE A 140 5.23 12.19 -0.29
C PHE A 140 4.25 12.78 -1.30
N ARG A 141 4.38 12.43 -2.59
CA ARG A 141 3.42 12.85 -3.63
C ARG A 141 2.00 12.44 -3.27
N SER A 142 1.83 11.22 -2.79
CA SER A 142 0.51 10.72 -2.39
C SER A 142 -0.02 11.43 -1.15
N TYR A 143 0.83 11.64 -0.15
CA TYR A 143 0.48 12.41 1.05
C TYR A 143 -0.04 13.80 0.68
N ARG A 144 0.72 14.55 -0.12
CA ARG A 144 0.38 15.91 -0.55
C ARG A 144 -0.96 15.98 -1.31
N ASN A 145 -1.24 14.97 -2.13
CA ASN A 145 -2.41 14.98 -3.00
C ASN A 145 -3.68 14.45 -2.33
N GLU A 146 -3.57 13.53 -1.37
CA GLU A 146 -4.71 12.75 -0.87
C GLU A 146 -4.90 12.78 0.65
N ILE A 147 -3.87 13.19 1.41
CA ILE A 147 -3.88 13.13 2.88
C ILE A 147 -3.70 14.51 3.51
N ALA A 148 -2.85 15.36 2.94
CA ALA A 148 -2.55 16.72 3.41
C ALA A 148 -3.73 17.66 3.15
N ASN A 149 -4.87 17.39 3.79
CA ASN A 149 -6.09 18.17 3.70
C ASN A 149 -6.34 18.89 5.04
N PRO A 150 -6.53 20.22 5.03
CA PRO A 150 -6.90 20.97 6.23
C PRO A 150 -8.17 20.39 6.87
N GLY A 151 -8.06 19.94 8.13
CA GLY A 151 -9.17 19.42 8.92
C GLY A 151 -9.16 17.91 9.20
N GLN A 152 -8.29 17.13 8.55
CA GLN A 152 -8.04 15.74 8.97
C GLN A 152 -6.98 15.69 10.07
N ASN A 153 -7.37 15.20 11.25
CA ASN A 153 -6.42 14.92 12.32
C ASN A 153 -5.66 13.62 12.00
N VAL A 154 -4.61 13.71 11.20
CA VAL A 154 -3.75 12.57 10.86
C VAL A 154 -2.78 12.31 12.01
N GLN A 155 -2.81 11.12 12.59
CA GLN A 155 -1.83 10.70 13.59
C GLN A 155 -0.52 10.31 12.90
N ASP A 156 -0.58 9.37 11.96
CA ASP A 156 0.59 8.86 11.25
C ASP A 156 0.23 8.24 9.88
N CYS A 157 1.23 8.23 9.00
CA CYS A 157 1.27 7.49 7.75
C CYS A 157 2.37 6.43 7.88
N ILE A 158 1.97 5.16 7.97
CA ILE A 158 2.83 4.06 8.37
C ILE A 158 3.21 3.22 7.16
N ILE A 159 4.51 3.00 6.96
CA ILE A 159 5.00 1.92 6.10
C ILE A 159 5.30 0.73 7.01
N CYS A 160 4.43 -0.28 6.98
CA CYS A 160 4.50 -1.46 7.83
C CYS A 160 5.10 -2.64 7.07
N THR A 161 6.23 -3.18 7.53
CA THR A 161 6.95 -4.23 6.83
C THR A 161 7.69 -5.20 7.73
N ASN A 162 7.85 -6.42 7.24
CA ASN A 162 8.54 -7.50 7.94
C ASN A 162 10.07 -7.46 7.85
N ILE A 163 10.64 -6.53 7.07
CA ILE A 163 12.09 -6.36 6.96
C ILE A 163 12.58 -5.12 7.69
N GLY A 164 13.81 -5.18 8.19
CA GLY A 164 14.48 -4.08 8.86
C GLY A 164 15.25 -3.15 7.91
N PHE A 165 15.81 -2.09 8.49
CA PHE A 165 16.80 -1.26 7.82
C PHE A 165 18.16 -1.94 7.74
N ASP A 166 18.94 -1.56 6.72
CA ASP A 166 20.37 -1.85 6.64
C ASP A 166 21.15 -0.97 7.64
N ASP A 167 22.23 -1.48 8.22
CA ASP A 167 23.09 -0.72 9.15
C ASP A 167 23.61 0.59 8.55
N ASN A 168 23.83 0.64 7.24
CA ASN A 168 24.26 1.86 6.53
C ASN A 168 23.19 2.95 6.52
N VAL A 169 21.90 2.57 6.63
CA VAL A 169 20.80 3.54 6.77
C VAL A 169 20.80 4.12 8.18
N LEU A 170 21.07 3.30 9.20
CA LEU A 170 21.16 3.73 10.59
C LEU A 170 22.34 4.70 10.82
N GLY A 171 23.40 4.59 10.00
CA GLY A 171 24.59 5.45 10.03
C GLY A 171 24.61 6.58 8.98
N SER A 172 23.48 6.87 8.32
CA SER A 172 23.43 7.90 7.27
C SER A 172 23.80 9.29 7.81
N LYS A 173 24.53 10.07 7.00
CA LYS A 173 24.82 11.49 7.32
C LYS A 173 23.68 12.43 6.90
N ASP A 174 22.84 11.98 5.98
CA ASP A 174 21.79 12.80 5.33
C ASP A 174 20.50 12.84 6.17
N PHE A 175 20.31 11.88 7.09
CA PHE A 175 19.16 11.75 7.98
C PHE A 175 19.47 10.80 9.14
N ASN A 176 18.70 10.93 10.22
CA ASN A 176 18.71 10.03 11.35
C ASN A 176 17.38 9.29 11.46
N LEU A 177 17.43 8.04 11.90
CA LEU A 177 16.23 7.30 12.31
C LEU A 177 16.09 7.39 13.82
N THR A 178 14.99 7.97 14.29
CA THR A 178 14.69 8.08 15.72
C THR A 178 13.68 7.02 16.09
N LEU A 179 14.05 6.18 17.05
CA LEU A 179 13.18 5.15 17.59
C LEU A 179 12.01 5.79 18.34
N ILE A 180 10.80 5.38 18.00
CA ILE A 180 9.57 5.82 18.65
C ILE A 180 9.32 4.91 19.85
N ASN A 181 9.72 5.37 21.04
CA ASN A 181 9.64 4.61 22.30
C ASN A 181 8.24 4.63 22.95
N SER A 182 7.18 4.97 22.20
CA SER A 182 5.81 4.97 22.72
C SER A 182 5.18 3.58 22.59
N ASP A 183 4.50 3.12 23.64
CA ASP A 183 3.65 1.94 23.56
C ASP A 183 2.53 2.17 22.53
N ASP A 184 2.57 1.40 21.43
CA ASP A 184 1.53 1.43 20.41
C ASP A 184 0.49 0.34 20.69
N THR A 185 -0.73 0.73 21.03
CA THR A 185 -1.79 -0.23 21.33
C THR A 185 -2.23 -1.07 20.13
N LEU A 186 -1.98 -0.61 18.90
CA LEU A 186 -2.44 -1.26 17.66
C LEU A 186 -1.33 -2.07 16.99
N LEU A 187 -0.11 -1.52 16.90
CA LEU A 187 1.03 -2.17 16.25
C LEU A 187 2.11 -2.69 17.22
N GLY A 188 1.98 -2.46 18.53
CA GLY A 188 2.96 -2.92 19.51
C GLY A 188 3.02 -4.45 19.57
N ILE A 189 4.17 -5.03 19.26
CA ILE A 189 4.38 -6.49 19.31
C ILE A 189 5.31 -6.78 20.50
N LYS A 190 4.85 -7.60 21.45
CA LYS A 190 5.68 -8.04 22.57
C LYS A 190 6.82 -8.93 22.06
N GLN A 191 8.00 -8.77 22.64
CA GLN A 191 9.12 -9.65 22.34
C GLN A 191 8.77 -11.08 22.78
N TYR A 192 8.91 -12.04 21.86
CA TYR A 192 8.71 -13.45 22.15
C TYR A 192 10.05 -14.16 22.35
N PRO A 193 10.12 -15.17 23.24
CA PRO A 193 11.29 -16.04 23.32
C PRO A 193 11.55 -16.68 21.95
N ASN A 194 12.80 -16.65 21.49
CA ASN A 194 13.26 -17.16 20.18
C ASN A 194 12.92 -16.30 18.95
N PHE A 195 12.71 -15.00 19.12
CA PHE A 195 12.62 -14.06 18.00
C PHE A 195 13.83 -13.14 17.99
N ASP A 196 14.70 -13.32 16.98
CA ASP A 196 15.98 -12.62 16.88
C ASP A 196 15.81 -11.15 16.45
N LYS A 197 14.65 -10.80 15.90
CA LYS A 197 14.32 -9.44 15.46
C LYS A 197 13.41 -8.77 16.49
N VAL A 198 13.59 -7.48 16.72
CA VAL A 198 12.72 -6.71 17.60
C VAL A 198 11.93 -5.75 16.71
N PRO A 199 10.60 -5.93 16.57
CA PRO A 199 9.78 -5.01 15.81
C PRO A 199 9.98 -3.59 16.34
N ALA A 200 10.25 -2.65 15.45
CA ALA A 200 10.63 -1.31 15.82
C ALA A 200 9.91 -0.29 14.97
N ARG A 201 9.65 0.87 15.57
CA ARG A 201 9.02 2.01 14.89
C ARG A 201 10.01 3.15 14.82
N TYR A 202 10.27 3.64 13.61
CA TYR A 202 11.20 4.74 13.38
C TYR A 202 10.52 5.91 12.71
N GLN A 203 10.94 7.10 13.11
CA GLN A 203 10.69 8.33 12.39
C GLN A 203 11.97 8.81 11.72
N LEU A 204 11.85 9.32 10.49
CA LEU A 204 12.96 9.87 9.75
C LEU A 204 13.10 11.35 10.09
N ASN A 205 14.24 11.72 10.65
CA ASN A 205 14.58 13.09 11.02
C ASN A 205 15.75 13.58 10.15
N ILE A 206 15.57 14.70 9.46
CA ILE A 206 16.62 15.28 8.63
C ILE A 206 17.52 16.17 9.51
N THR A 207 18.83 15.95 9.45
CA THR A 207 19.83 16.65 10.26
C THR A 207 20.21 18.01 9.70
N ARG A 208 20.30 18.12 8.36
CA ARG A 208 20.68 19.33 7.63
C ARG A 208 19.80 19.50 6.41
N LEU A 209 18.75 20.33 6.54
CA LEU A 209 17.73 20.50 5.50
C LEU A 209 18.32 21.00 4.17
N ASP A 210 19.32 21.86 4.25
CA ASP A 210 19.99 22.53 3.13
C ASP A 210 20.94 21.63 2.32
N GLU A 211 21.43 20.53 2.90
CA GLU A 211 22.34 19.59 2.23
C GLU A 211 21.75 18.19 2.05
N SER A 212 20.50 17.96 2.50
CA SER A 212 19.90 16.64 2.47
C SER A 212 19.36 16.29 1.09
N LYS A 213 19.87 15.19 0.53
CA LYS A 213 19.35 14.59 -0.71
C LYS A 213 17.87 14.20 -0.60
N ILE A 214 17.37 13.88 0.60
CA ILE A 214 15.95 13.61 0.79
C ILE A 214 15.17 14.89 0.56
N PHE A 215 15.60 16.01 1.12
CA PHE A 215 14.91 17.28 0.98
C PHE A 215 14.87 17.74 -0.48
N GLU A 216 16.01 17.62 -1.18
CA GLU A 216 16.10 17.86 -2.62
C GLU A 216 15.15 16.94 -3.41
N LEU A 217 15.16 15.64 -3.14
CA LEU A 217 14.29 14.66 -3.79
C LEU A 217 12.79 14.97 -3.60
N LEU A 218 12.41 15.40 -2.39
CA LEU A 218 11.03 15.74 -2.06
C LEU A 218 10.61 17.08 -2.68
N HIS A 219 11.50 18.07 -2.77
CA HIS A 219 11.25 19.31 -3.52
C HIS A 219 10.98 19.04 -5.00
N GLU A 220 11.79 18.16 -5.60
CA GLU A 220 11.66 17.74 -7.00
C GLU A 220 10.45 16.82 -7.26
N SER A 221 9.61 16.57 -6.26
CA SER A 221 8.47 15.67 -6.40
C SER A 221 7.24 16.29 -7.08
N SER A 222 7.11 17.62 -7.12
CA SER A 222 5.93 18.30 -7.68
C SER A 222 5.71 18.02 -9.17
N GLU A 223 4.46 18.19 -9.62
CA GLU A 223 4.08 18.02 -11.02
C GLU A 223 4.85 18.99 -11.93
N ILE A 224 5.13 20.21 -11.47
CA ILE A 224 5.91 21.21 -12.22
C ILE A 224 7.38 20.80 -12.41
N HIS A 225 8.01 20.11 -11.45
CA HIS A 225 9.38 19.62 -11.63
C HIS A 225 9.41 18.48 -12.65
N GLN A 226 8.43 17.59 -12.62
CA GLN A 226 8.27 16.55 -13.65
C GLN A 226 8.01 17.15 -15.02
N LEU A 227 7.18 18.20 -15.10
CA LEU A 227 6.91 18.93 -16.33
C LEU A 227 8.17 19.58 -16.88
N ALA A 228 8.95 20.27 -16.04
CA ALA A 228 10.22 20.90 -16.43
C ALA A 228 11.21 19.87 -16.98
N LYS A 229 11.42 18.75 -16.27
CA LYS A 229 12.30 17.65 -16.70
C LYS A 229 11.84 17.08 -18.05
N LYS A 230 10.54 16.82 -18.21
CA LYS A 230 9.96 16.33 -19.47
C LYS A 230 10.06 17.34 -20.60
N LEU A 231 9.83 18.62 -20.33
CA LEU A 231 9.91 19.68 -21.32
C LEU A 231 11.32 19.81 -21.88
N LEU A 232 12.34 19.81 -21.00
CA LEU A 232 13.75 19.82 -21.39
C LEU A 232 14.17 18.55 -22.15
N GLU A 233 13.66 17.38 -21.74
CA GLU A 233 13.89 16.12 -22.45
C GLU A 233 13.39 16.19 -23.91
N TYR A 234 12.19 16.77 -24.13
CA TYR A 234 11.55 16.85 -25.44
C TYR A 234 12.11 17.98 -26.30
N ALA A 235 12.63 19.05 -25.68
CA ALA A 235 13.37 20.11 -26.36
C ALA A 235 14.77 19.68 -26.82
N ASN A 236 15.30 18.57 -26.31
CA ASN A 236 16.66 18.16 -26.59
C ASN A 236 16.85 17.82 -28.09
N PRO A 237 17.72 18.54 -28.82
CA PRO A 237 17.93 18.31 -30.25
C PRO A 237 18.43 16.89 -30.57
N LYS A 238 19.09 16.23 -29.61
CA LYS A 238 19.59 14.84 -29.75
C LYS A 238 18.49 13.79 -29.61
N ASN A 239 17.35 14.15 -29.01
CA ASN A 239 16.24 13.24 -28.73
C ASN A 239 14.91 13.91 -29.08
N LYS A 240 14.76 14.29 -30.35
CA LYS A 240 13.55 14.95 -30.86
C LYS A 240 12.34 14.05 -30.68
N LYS A 241 11.60 14.29 -29.60
CA LYS A 241 10.32 13.65 -29.31
C LYS A 241 9.21 14.64 -29.55
N LYS A 242 8.14 14.15 -30.16
CA LYS A 242 6.95 14.96 -30.38
C LYS A 242 6.15 15.10 -29.09
N ILE A 243 5.89 16.34 -28.66
CA ILE A 243 4.98 16.67 -27.58
C ILE A 243 3.55 16.41 -28.08
N THR A 244 2.85 15.52 -27.39
CA THR A 244 1.48 15.12 -27.74
C THR A 244 0.62 14.99 -26.48
N ASN A 245 -0.69 15.06 -26.66
CA ASN A 245 -1.68 14.91 -25.59
C ASN A 245 -1.81 13.48 -25.06
N ASN A 246 -1.04 12.53 -25.59
CA ASN A 246 -0.95 11.17 -25.05
C ASN A 246 -0.02 11.08 -23.84
N VAL A 247 0.86 12.07 -23.64
CA VAL A 247 1.71 12.15 -22.45
C VAL A 247 0.92 12.87 -21.36
N ALA A 248 0.65 12.17 -20.26
CA ALA A 248 -0.24 12.66 -19.19
C ALA A 248 0.11 14.07 -18.68
N ILE A 249 1.39 14.33 -18.40
CA ILE A 249 1.81 15.65 -17.89
C ILE A 249 1.59 16.77 -18.92
N PHE A 250 1.83 16.52 -20.21
CA PHE A 250 1.58 17.52 -21.24
C PHE A 250 0.08 17.72 -21.49
N LYS A 251 -0.71 16.65 -21.42
CA LYS A 251 -2.18 16.75 -21.48
C LYS A 251 -2.74 17.68 -20.40
N MET A 252 -2.18 17.61 -19.19
CA MET A 252 -2.61 18.41 -18.04
C MET A 252 -2.16 19.88 -18.13
N TYR A 253 -0.96 20.14 -18.66
CA TYR A 253 -0.33 21.48 -18.62
C TYR A 253 -0.25 22.21 -19.96
N GLN A 254 -0.66 21.60 -21.08
CA GLN A 254 -0.53 22.18 -22.42
C GLN A 254 -1.16 23.58 -22.55
N VAL A 255 -2.29 23.83 -21.88
CA VAL A 255 -2.98 25.13 -21.93
C VAL A 255 -2.20 26.15 -21.12
N ALA A 256 -1.83 25.83 -19.88
CA ALA A 256 -1.01 26.70 -19.02
C ALA A 256 0.34 27.08 -19.68
N LEU A 257 1.01 26.12 -20.34
CA LEU A 257 2.27 26.39 -21.03
C LEU A 257 2.15 27.44 -22.14
N VAL A 258 1.00 27.54 -22.81
CA VAL A 258 0.77 28.53 -23.87
C VAL A 258 0.19 29.82 -23.29
N GLU A 259 -0.86 29.73 -22.47
CA GLU A 259 -1.54 30.88 -21.88
C GLU A 259 -0.63 31.70 -20.95
N GLU A 260 0.23 31.02 -20.17
CA GLU A 260 1.19 31.68 -19.29
C GLU A 260 2.49 32.08 -19.99
N ARG A 261 2.50 32.07 -21.34
CA ARG A 261 3.61 32.52 -22.17
C ARG A 261 4.92 31.77 -21.89
N VAL A 262 4.87 30.45 -21.68
CA VAL A 262 6.08 29.62 -21.60
C VAL A 262 6.50 29.18 -23.00
N ILE A 263 5.56 28.65 -23.80
CA ILE A 263 5.77 28.19 -25.16
C ILE A 263 5.03 29.10 -26.13
N ASP A 264 5.74 29.57 -27.13
CA ASP A 264 5.17 30.29 -28.26
C ASP A 264 4.61 29.28 -29.28
N ARG A 265 3.31 29.40 -29.56
CA ARG A 265 2.58 28.47 -30.43
C ARG A 265 2.89 28.64 -31.93
N GLU A 266 3.34 29.82 -32.33
CA GLU A 266 3.65 30.12 -33.73
C GLU A 266 5.03 29.57 -34.11
N THR A 267 5.98 29.70 -33.18
CA THR A 267 7.39 29.33 -33.41
C THR A 267 7.77 27.98 -32.81
N TRP A 268 6.96 27.45 -31.88
CA TRP A 268 7.25 26.26 -31.07
C TRP A 268 8.60 26.34 -30.36
N LYS A 269 8.87 27.51 -29.80
CA LYS A 269 10.05 27.80 -28.96
C LYS A 269 9.59 28.31 -27.60
N PHE A 270 10.53 28.49 -26.68
CA PHE A 270 10.24 29.29 -25.50
C PHE A 270 9.83 30.71 -25.91
N HIS A 271 8.79 31.23 -25.29
CA HIS A 271 8.32 32.59 -25.56
C HIS A 271 9.36 33.62 -25.12
N GLN A 272 9.45 34.75 -25.83
CA GLN A 272 10.49 35.75 -25.59
C GLN A 272 10.47 36.29 -24.15
N GLU A 273 9.28 36.56 -23.62
CA GLU A 273 9.13 37.03 -22.23
C GLU A 273 9.57 36.01 -21.19
N PHE A 274 9.40 34.71 -21.47
CA PHE A 274 9.89 33.63 -20.62
C PHE A 274 11.41 33.51 -20.67
N ILE A 275 12.01 33.72 -21.85
CA ILE A 275 13.46 33.72 -22.01
C ILE A 275 14.07 34.89 -21.23
N THR A 276 13.55 36.11 -21.40
CA THR A 276 14.14 37.31 -20.79
C THR A 276 13.76 37.53 -19.33
N ASN A 277 12.90 36.68 -18.75
CA ASN A 277 12.31 36.90 -17.43
C ASN A 277 11.64 38.28 -17.30
N SER A 278 10.77 38.60 -18.27
CA SER A 278 10.08 39.90 -18.34
C SER A 278 9.19 40.13 -17.12
N ASP A 279 9.06 41.38 -16.66
CA ASP A 279 8.10 41.78 -15.62
C ASP A 279 6.63 41.54 -16.03
N LEU A 280 6.37 41.34 -17.33
CA LEU A 280 5.07 40.99 -17.89
C LEU A 280 4.75 39.49 -17.81
N LEU A 281 5.74 38.66 -17.46
CA LEU A 281 5.57 37.21 -17.32
C LEU A 281 4.69 36.92 -16.09
N PRO A 282 3.71 36.02 -16.19
CA PRO A 282 2.94 35.60 -15.02
C PRO A 282 3.85 35.10 -13.89
N LYS A 283 3.50 35.41 -12.64
CA LYS A 283 4.25 34.98 -11.44
C LYS A 283 4.41 33.46 -11.38
N THR A 284 3.40 32.74 -11.85
CA THR A 284 3.36 31.28 -11.96
C THR A 284 4.41 30.77 -12.95
N ALA A 285 4.43 31.32 -14.17
CA ALA A 285 5.47 31.03 -15.16
C ALA A 285 6.88 31.44 -14.69
N THR A 286 7.01 32.51 -13.91
CA THR A 286 8.29 32.92 -13.30
C THR A 286 8.82 31.83 -12.35
N LYS A 287 7.98 31.31 -11.46
CA LYS A 287 8.36 30.18 -10.58
C LYS A 287 8.74 28.93 -11.38
N PHE A 288 8.00 28.62 -12.45
CA PHE A 288 8.34 27.50 -13.33
C PHE A 288 9.68 27.69 -14.04
N ARG A 289 9.98 28.93 -14.45
CA ARG A 289 11.27 29.30 -15.01
C ARG A 289 12.41 29.04 -14.03
N ASP A 290 12.24 29.39 -12.75
CA ASP A 290 13.24 29.13 -11.71
C ASP A 290 13.50 27.63 -11.54
N VAL A 291 12.45 26.79 -11.66
CA VAL A 291 12.61 25.32 -11.65
C VAL A 291 13.44 24.84 -12.83
N ILE A 292 13.20 25.34 -14.05
CA ILE A 292 14.01 25.00 -15.23
C ILE A 292 15.46 25.47 -15.05
N PHE A 293 15.66 26.67 -14.49
CA PHE A 293 17.00 27.20 -14.21
C PHE A 293 17.78 26.30 -13.26
N LYS A 294 17.15 25.85 -12.17
CA LYS A 294 17.74 24.90 -11.22
C LYS A 294 18.18 23.61 -11.90
N PHE A 295 17.32 23.00 -12.73
CA PHE A 295 17.70 21.79 -13.49
C PHE A 295 18.86 22.01 -14.46
N TRP A 296 18.87 23.14 -15.16
CA TRP A 296 19.95 23.47 -16.10
C TRP A 296 21.30 23.70 -15.39
N ASN A 297 21.26 24.28 -14.19
CA ASN A 297 22.45 24.60 -13.41
C ASN A 297 22.95 23.44 -12.54
N LYS A 298 22.13 22.41 -12.29
CA LYS A 298 22.39 21.29 -11.34
C LYS A 298 23.76 20.59 -11.53
N ASP A 299 24.18 20.40 -12.78
CA ASP A 299 25.44 19.71 -13.11
C ASP A 299 26.63 20.67 -13.40
N LYS A 300 26.44 21.97 -13.18
CA LYS A 300 27.45 22.99 -13.51
C LYS A 300 28.24 23.38 -12.26
N LYS A 301 29.56 23.48 -12.39
CA LYS A 301 30.42 24.01 -11.32
C LYS A 301 30.26 25.53 -11.26
N GLY A 302 29.61 26.02 -10.21
CA GLY A 302 29.40 27.45 -9.93
C GLY A 302 28.13 28.02 -10.56
N ASP A 303 27.64 29.11 -10.00
CA ASP A 303 26.46 29.80 -10.50
C ASP A 303 26.73 30.45 -11.85
N ARG A 304 26.02 29.97 -12.87
CA ARG A 304 26.08 30.57 -14.19
C ARG A 304 25.21 31.82 -14.27
N PRO A 305 25.67 32.83 -15.01
CA PRO A 305 24.92 34.06 -15.16
C PRO A 305 23.64 33.83 -15.99
N ALA A 306 22.61 34.64 -15.71
CA ALA A 306 21.30 34.52 -16.35
C ALA A 306 21.33 34.59 -17.89
N HIS A 307 22.30 35.30 -18.48
CA HIS A 307 22.40 35.40 -19.94
C HIS A 307 22.73 34.04 -20.60
N GLU A 308 23.59 33.21 -20.00
CA GLU A 308 23.88 31.87 -20.54
C GLU A 308 22.65 30.97 -20.51
N PHE A 309 21.79 31.12 -19.50
CA PHE A 309 20.54 30.40 -19.42
C PHE A 309 19.54 30.87 -20.49
N ASN A 310 19.48 32.18 -20.75
CA ASN A 310 18.63 32.74 -21.80
C ASN A 310 19.04 32.23 -23.17
N ASP A 311 20.35 32.23 -23.47
CA ASP A 311 20.91 31.70 -24.72
C ASP A 311 20.60 30.21 -24.87
N TYR A 312 20.71 29.45 -23.77
CA TYR A 312 20.33 28.04 -23.75
C TYR A 312 18.86 27.85 -24.15
N LEU A 313 17.92 28.56 -23.51
CA LEU A 313 16.50 28.43 -23.83
C LEU A 313 16.17 28.88 -25.26
N GLN A 314 16.83 29.92 -25.76
CA GLN A 314 16.63 30.43 -27.11
C GLN A 314 17.03 29.39 -28.18
N GLY A 315 18.00 28.53 -27.87
CA GLY A 315 18.42 27.42 -28.72
C GLY A 315 17.48 26.21 -28.72
N LEU A 316 16.49 26.16 -27.82
CA LEU A 316 15.56 25.03 -27.70
C LEU A 316 14.33 25.20 -28.62
N GLN A 317 13.88 24.09 -29.19
CA GLN A 317 12.72 24.04 -30.06
C GLN A 317 11.92 22.76 -29.79
N PHE A 318 10.60 22.88 -29.88
CA PHE A 318 9.65 21.81 -29.64
C PHE A 318 9.02 21.33 -30.96
N ASP A 319 8.73 20.03 -31.04
CA ASP A 319 7.83 19.47 -32.04
C ASP A 319 6.49 19.18 -31.35
N CYS A 320 5.49 20.04 -31.52
CA CYS A 320 4.20 19.91 -30.87
C CYS A 320 3.12 19.37 -31.83
N SER A 321 2.14 18.63 -31.29
CA SER A 321 0.92 18.31 -32.02
C SER A 321 0.11 19.58 -32.34
N LYS A 322 -0.66 19.56 -33.43
CA LYS A 322 -1.50 20.70 -33.86
C LYS A 322 -2.49 21.14 -32.79
N ASP A 323 -2.96 20.20 -31.98
CA ASP A 323 -3.96 20.42 -30.93
C ASP A 323 -3.35 20.89 -29.61
N PHE A 324 -2.02 21.03 -29.53
CA PHE A 324 -1.34 21.43 -28.30
C PHE A 324 -1.70 22.87 -27.91
N GLY A 325 -2.16 23.05 -26.67
CA GLY A 325 -2.60 24.34 -26.16
C GLY A 325 -3.92 24.84 -26.77
N ILE A 326 -4.63 23.99 -27.53
CA ILE A 326 -6.00 24.28 -27.98
C ILE A 326 -6.96 23.71 -26.95
N SER A 327 -7.55 24.57 -26.13
CA SER A 327 -8.68 24.23 -25.27
C SER A 327 -9.74 25.32 -25.34
N LYS A 328 -11.01 24.94 -25.22
CA LYS A 328 -12.12 25.90 -25.05
C LYS A 328 -12.25 26.37 -23.61
N GLU A 329 -11.63 25.66 -22.68
CA GLU A 329 -11.64 25.91 -21.24
C GLU A 329 -10.26 26.37 -20.80
N LYS A 330 -10.23 27.33 -19.87
CA LYS A 330 -8.98 27.76 -19.21
C LYS A 330 -8.35 26.57 -18.48
N SER A 331 -7.03 26.59 -18.35
CA SER A 331 -6.33 25.60 -17.54
C SER A 331 -6.74 25.72 -16.06
N ASP A 332 -7.23 24.63 -15.47
CA ASP A 332 -7.38 24.51 -14.01
C ASP A 332 -6.03 24.29 -13.30
N LYS A 333 -4.97 24.04 -14.07
CA LYS A 333 -3.60 23.82 -13.58
C LYS A 333 -2.80 25.10 -13.67
N THR A 334 -2.06 25.42 -12.61
CA THR A 334 -1.13 26.55 -12.53
C THR A 334 0.32 26.06 -12.54
N LEU A 335 1.23 26.90 -13.02
CA LEU A 335 2.66 26.60 -13.08
C LEU A 335 3.42 26.93 -11.77
N ASP A 336 2.71 27.05 -10.65
CA ASP A 336 3.31 27.40 -9.35
C ASP A 336 3.10 26.37 -8.24
N ASP A 337 2.75 25.14 -8.60
CA ASP A 337 2.63 24.00 -7.69
C ASP A 337 4.00 23.55 -7.14
N VAL A 338 4.69 24.44 -6.43
CA VAL A 338 6.00 24.19 -5.81
C VAL A 338 5.77 23.54 -4.45
N VAL A 339 6.63 22.57 -4.11
CA VAL A 339 6.67 21.98 -2.77
C VAL A 339 7.26 22.99 -1.79
N THR A 340 6.65 23.16 -0.62
CA THR A 340 7.20 24.00 0.44
C THR A 340 7.90 23.16 1.50
N ASP A 341 8.81 23.80 2.24
CA ASP A 341 9.52 23.17 3.36
C ASP A 341 8.54 22.69 4.43
N GLU A 342 7.51 23.50 4.73
CA GLU A 342 6.43 23.15 5.66
C GLU A 342 5.68 21.87 5.24
N GLN A 343 5.44 21.67 3.93
CA GLN A 343 4.79 20.46 3.43
C GLN A 343 5.68 19.22 3.63
N ILE A 344 6.99 19.36 3.41
CA ILE A 344 7.95 18.28 3.60
C ILE A 344 8.05 17.93 5.09
N GLU A 345 8.20 18.94 5.95
CA GLU A 345 8.30 18.77 7.40
C GLU A 345 7.03 18.11 7.96
N ASP A 346 5.84 18.58 7.57
CA ASP A 346 4.57 17.98 7.96
C ASP A 346 4.50 16.49 7.56
N PHE A 347 4.86 16.16 6.31
CA PHE A 347 4.92 14.77 5.86
C PHE A 347 5.88 13.92 6.70
N LEU A 348 7.12 14.36 6.90
CA LEU A 348 8.13 13.61 7.66
C LEU A 348 7.74 13.46 9.13
N ASN A 349 7.04 14.46 9.68
CA ASN A 349 6.49 14.42 11.03
C ASN A 349 5.37 13.37 11.19
N LYS A 350 4.67 13.02 10.11
CA LYS A 350 3.62 11.98 10.10
C LYS A 350 4.13 10.62 9.63
N LEU A 351 5.22 10.58 8.86
CA LEU A 351 5.74 9.33 8.30
C LEU A 351 6.39 8.47 9.39
N VAL A 352 5.93 7.23 9.49
CA VAL A 352 6.45 6.23 10.42
C VAL A 352 6.81 4.95 9.67
N PHE A 353 7.99 4.40 9.94
CA PHE A 353 8.36 3.07 9.50
C PHE A 353 8.15 2.08 10.64
N ALA A 354 7.25 1.12 10.48
CA ALA A 354 7.12 -0.03 11.36
C ALA A 354 7.84 -1.22 10.70
N VAL A 355 9.05 -1.50 11.16
CA VAL A 355 9.99 -2.45 10.54
C VAL A 355 10.23 -3.66 11.43
N ASP A 356 10.82 -4.70 10.84
CA ASP A 356 11.06 -5.98 11.51
C ASP A 356 9.77 -6.57 12.12
N MET A 357 8.62 -6.22 11.51
CA MET A 357 7.32 -6.76 11.93
C MET A 357 7.28 -8.26 11.71
N PRO A 358 6.48 -9.02 12.50
CA PRO A 358 6.29 -10.44 12.25
C PRO A 358 5.81 -10.68 10.82
N ASN A 359 6.41 -11.63 10.10
CA ASN A 359 5.88 -12.07 8.82
C ASN A 359 4.45 -12.62 8.95
N GLU A 360 3.81 -12.90 7.81
CA GLU A 360 2.43 -13.32 7.78
C GLU A 360 2.18 -14.58 8.62
N VAL A 361 3.08 -15.56 8.63
CA VAL A 361 2.93 -16.77 9.45
C VAL A 361 2.91 -16.42 10.92
N ARG A 362 3.91 -15.67 11.39
CA ARG A 362 4.03 -15.32 12.81
C ARG A 362 2.93 -14.37 13.28
N LEU A 363 2.55 -13.41 12.44
CA LEU A 363 1.43 -12.52 12.70
C LEU A 363 0.13 -13.30 12.87
N GLY A 364 -0.05 -14.40 12.12
CA GLY A 364 -1.16 -15.34 12.31
C GLY A 364 -1.20 -15.93 13.71
N ASN A 365 -0.06 -16.40 14.24
CA ASN A 365 0.01 -16.98 15.58
C ASN A 365 -0.31 -15.94 16.67
N ILE A 366 0.16 -14.70 16.51
CA ILE A 366 -0.15 -13.60 17.43
C ILE A 366 -1.65 -13.31 17.44
N LEU A 367 -2.27 -13.25 16.27
CA LEU A 367 -3.73 -13.05 16.15
C LEU A 367 -4.50 -14.19 16.80
N THR A 368 -4.07 -15.42 16.59
CA THR A 368 -4.64 -16.61 17.21
C THR A 368 -4.61 -16.48 18.73
N GLU A 369 -3.47 -16.13 19.31
CA GLU A 369 -3.35 -15.93 20.76
C GLU A 369 -4.22 -14.77 21.27
N GLU A 370 -4.21 -13.60 20.61
CA GLU A 370 -4.98 -12.42 21.05
C GLU A 370 -6.50 -12.64 20.97
N VAL A 371 -6.98 -13.25 19.88
CA VAL A 371 -8.40 -13.65 19.74
C VAL A 371 -8.75 -14.67 20.82
N GLY A 372 -7.86 -15.64 21.04
CA GLY A 372 -8.00 -16.66 22.06
C GLY A 372 -8.17 -16.12 23.47
N GLN A 373 -7.32 -15.16 23.83
CA GLN A 373 -7.38 -14.43 25.10
C GLN A 373 -8.69 -13.64 25.23
N HIS A 374 -9.14 -12.98 24.16
CA HIS A 374 -10.42 -12.25 24.18
C HIS A 374 -11.61 -13.16 24.54
N PHE A 375 -11.61 -14.40 24.05
CA PHE A 375 -12.66 -15.37 24.35
C PHE A 375 -12.37 -16.25 25.58
N ASN A 376 -11.24 -16.09 26.26
CA ASN A 376 -10.82 -16.89 27.42
C ASN A 376 -10.71 -18.42 27.15
N LEU A 377 -10.38 -18.84 25.94
CA LEU A 377 -10.38 -20.26 25.53
C LEU A 377 -9.03 -20.96 25.77
N ARG A 378 -8.98 -22.29 25.92
CA ARG A 378 -7.74 -23.10 25.91
C ARG A 378 -7.55 -23.82 24.56
N GLY A 379 -7.63 -23.09 23.46
CA GLY A 379 -7.57 -23.66 22.11
C GLY A 379 -8.04 -22.62 21.11
N PHE A 380 -7.08 -22.00 20.42
CA PHE A 380 -7.23 -20.66 19.86
C PHE A 380 -7.47 -20.63 18.35
N ASP A 381 -7.24 -21.76 17.67
CA ASP A 381 -7.11 -21.79 16.21
C ASP A 381 -8.45 -21.65 15.48
N PHE A 382 -9.53 -22.18 16.07
CA PHE A 382 -10.84 -22.18 15.42
C PHE A 382 -11.43 -20.76 15.33
N GLN A 383 -11.32 -19.98 16.40
CA GLN A 383 -11.93 -18.65 16.46
C GLN A 383 -11.20 -17.69 15.55
N SER A 384 -9.86 -17.74 15.56
CA SER A 384 -9.05 -16.93 14.65
C SER A 384 -9.29 -17.29 13.19
N SER A 385 -9.44 -18.59 12.87
CA SER A 385 -9.75 -19.03 11.50
C SER A 385 -11.11 -18.53 11.04
N PHE A 386 -12.15 -18.66 11.87
CA PHE A 386 -13.49 -18.17 11.55
C PHE A 386 -13.51 -16.65 11.37
N MET A 387 -12.84 -15.90 12.25
CA MET A 387 -12.73 -14.44 12.12
C MET A 387 -11.95 -14.04 10.87
N LEU A 388 -10.85 -14.72 10.55
CA LEU A 388 -10.05 -14.45 9.35
C LEU A 388 -10.85 -14.72 8.08
N GLU A 389 -11.66 -15.79 8.06
CA GLU A 389 -12.59 -16.10 6.97
C GLU A 389 -13.60 -14.95 6.79
N LYS A 390 -14.19 -14.45 7.86
CA LYS A 390 -15.14 -13.32 7.80
C LYS A 390 -14.50 -12.00 7.41
N MET A 391 -13.26 -11.76 7.83
CA MET A 391 -12.47 -10.62 7.38
C MET A 391 -12.16 -10.72 5.89
N LEU A 392 -11.83 -11.91 5.39
CA LEU A 392 -11.61 -12.16 3.97
C LEU A 392 -12.90 -11.97 3.17
N ASP A 393 -14.04 -12.45 3.67
CA ASP A 393 -15.35 -12.22 3.05
C ASP A 393 -15.68 -10.72 3.00
N TRP A 394 -15.37 -9.97 4.06
CA TRP A 394 -15.53 -8.52 4.08
C TRP A 394 -14.63 -7.83 3.06
N LEU A 395 -13.34 -8.21 2.98
CA LEU A 395 -12.38 -7.68 2.01
C LEU A 395 -12.81 -7.93 0.55
N LYS A 396 -13.47 -9.06 0.29
CA LYS A 396 -13.99 -9.42 -1.04
C LYS A 396 -15.28 -8.67 -1.42
N LYS A 397 -15.96 -8.01 -0.49
CA LYS A 397 -17.13 -7.17 -0.83
C LYS A 397 -16.64 -6.01 -1.70
N ARG A 398 -17.51 -5.50 -2.59
CA ARG A 398 -17.15 -4.44 -3.57
C ARG A 398 -16.36 -3.31 -2.90
N GLN A 399 -15.38 -2.75 -3.62
CA GLN A 399 -14.60 -1.57 -3.21
C GLN A 399 -15.53 -0.51 -2.60
N GLY A 400 -15.14 0.06 -1.45
CA GLY A 400 -15.97 1.04 -0.74
C GLY A 400 -16.54 0.60 0.61
N THR A 401 -16.30 -0.65 1.04
CA THR A 401 -16.94 -1.15 2.28
C THR A 401 -16.12 -0.78 3.51
N VAL A 402 -16.67 0.09 4.36
CA VAL A 402 -16.07 0.45 5.66
C VAL A 402 -16.62 -0.48 6.74
N MET A 403 -15.75 -1.05 7.58
CA MET A 403 -16.14 -1.76 8.78
C MET A 403 -16.19 -0.79 9.95
N VAL A 404 -17.38 -0.51 10.48
CA VAL A 404 -17.51 0.34 11.67
C VAL A 404 -17.44 -0.50 12.95
N THR A 405 -17.33 0.17 14.09
CA THR A 405 -17.24 -0.49 15.42
C THR A 405 -18.37 -1.48 15.68
N LEU A 406 -19.59 -1.17 15.23
CA LEU A 406 -20.74 -2.06 15.37
C LEU A 406 -20.58 -3.33 14.55
N ASP A 407 -20.09 -3.24 13.31
CA ASP A 407 -19.83 -4.41 12.46
C ASP A 407 -18.77 -5.32 13.08
N GLY A 408 -17.70 -4.71 13.61
CA GLY A 408 -16.66 -5.44 14.34
C GLY A 408 -17.20 -6.18 15.56
N ASN A 409 -18.00 -5.51 16.41
CA ASN A 409 -18.64 -6.15 17.56
C ASN A 409 -19.60 -7.28 17.13
N ASN A 410 -20.35 -7.08 16.05
CA ASN A 410 -21.23 -8.10 15.48
C ASN A 410 -20.42 -9.32 15.00
N LEU A 411 -19.25 -9.13 14.41
CA LEU A 411 -18.36 -10.24 14.03
C LEU A 411 -17.89 -11.03 15.26
N PHE A 412 -17.49 -10.34 16.33
CA PHE A 412 -17.12 -10.98 17.58
C PHE A 412 -18.29 -11.76 18.20
N GLU A 413 -19.50 -11.21 18.15
CA GLU A 413 -20.68 -11.89 18.66
C GLU A 413 -21.09 -13.09 17.81
N GLN A 414 -21.01 -13.00 16.49
CA GLN A 414 -21.21 -14.16 15.61
C GLN A 414 -20.17 -15.26 15.89
N THR A 415 -18.92 -14.87 16.14
CA THR A 415 -17.85 -15.81 16.50
C THR A 415 -18.17 -16.50 17.83
N ARG A 416 -18.62 -15.74 18.84
CA ARG A 416 -19.07 -16.27 20.13
C ARG A 416 -20.24 -17.23 19.99
N GLN A 417 -21.27 -16.86 19.24
CA GLN A 417 -22.42 -17.72 18.96
C GLN A 417 -22.03 -19.00 18.24
N LYS A 418 -21.13 -18.91 17.25
CA LYS A 418 -20.60 -20.09 16.54
C LYS A 418 -19.84 -21.01 17.50
N MET A 419 -19.06 -20.45 18.41
CA MET A 419 -18.38 -21.21 19.46
C MET A 419 -19.35 -21.89 20.42
N VAL A 420 -20.39 -21.19 20.87
CA VAL A 420 -21.46 -21.76 21.71
C VAL A 420 -22.19 -22.88 20.96
N ALA A 421 -22.49 -22.70 19.68
CA ALA A 421 -23.15 -23.70 18.86
C ALA A 421 -22.28 -24.95 18.67
N LEU A 422 -21.00 -24.79 18.34
CA LEU A 422 -20.06 -25.91 18.24
C LEU A 422 -19.92 -26.64 19.56
N ARG A 423 -19.85 -25.90 20.67
CA ARG A 423 -19.88 -26.49 22.01
C ARG A 423 -21.17 -27.28 22.21
N ALA A 424 -22.32 -26.69 21.97
CA ALA A 424 -23.60 -27.37 22.09
C ALA A 424 -23.63 -28.63 21.24
N THR A 425 -23.11 -28.63 20.01
CA THR A 425 -22.99 -29.83 19.16
C THR A 425 -22.01 -30.86 19.73
N VAL A 426 -20.84 -30.46 20.24
CA VAL A 426 -19.87 -31.36 20.87
C VAL A 426 -20.41 -31.98 22.16
N PHE A 427 -21.22 -31.23 22.92
CA PHE A 427 -21.85 -31.68 24.16
C PHE A 427 -23.20 -32.39 23.92
N SER A 428 -23.92 -32.11 22.83
CA SER A 428 -25.22 -32.72 22.51
C SER A 428 -25.11 -34.10 21.87
N ILE A 429 -23.90 -34.52 21.50
CA ILE A 429 -23.66 -35.87 21.01
C ILE A 429 -22.91 -36.64 22.10
N ASP A 430 -23.55 -37.67 22.62
CA ASP A 430 -23.18 -39.10 22.55
C ASP A 430 -21.87 -39.54 21.83
N PHE A 431 -21.14 -38.63 21.15
CA PHE A 431 -19.89 -38.78 20.40
C PHE A 431 -18.69 -39.02 21.33
N ARG A 432 -18.78 -38.50 22.57
CA ARG A 432 -17.84 -38.76 23.67
C ARG A 432 -17.69 -40.24 24.03
N SER A 433 -18.69 -41.08 23.74
CA SER A 433 -18.57 -42.51 24.06
C SER A 433 -17.78 -43.33 23.03
N LYS A 434 -17.53 -42.78 21.82
CA LYS A 434 -17.21 -43.63 20.67
C LYS A 434 -16.02 -43.20 19.80
N TYR A 435 -15.63 -41.92 19.70
CA TYR A 435 -14.69 -41.51 18.62
C TYR A 435 -13.69 -40.34 18.84
N LEU A 436 -13.42 -39.81 20.05
CA LEU A 436 -12.39 -38.77 20.22
C LEU A 436 -11.20 -39.21 21.08
N PRO A 437 -9.94 -39.03 20.62
CA PRO A 437 -8.74 -39.16 21.43
C PRO A 437 -8.75 -38.15 22.58
N SER A 438 -8.19 -38.57 23.72
CA SER A 438 -8.08 -37.81 24.97
C SER A 438 -7.55 -36.39 24.81
N ASP A 439 -6.69 -36.16 23.81
CA ASP A 439 -5.94 -34.91 23.65
C ASP A 439 -6.82 -33.78 23.08
N PHE A 440 -7.87 -34.11 22.32
CA PHE A 440 -8.82 -33.13 21.76
C PHE A 440 -9.79 -32.56 22.81
N LEU A 441 -10.02 -33.28 23.91
CA LEU A 441 -10.88 -32.81 25.00
C LEU A 441 -10.17 -31.78 25.89
N ASN A 442 -8.85 -31.83 25.95
CA ASN A 442 -8.04 -30.93 26.77
C ASN A 442 -7.98 -29.49 26.20
N SER A 443 -8.17 -29.32 24.89
CA SER A 443 -8.18 -28.00 24.22
C SER A 443 -9.49 -27.20 24.39
N PHE A 444 -10.43 -27.67 25.22
CA PHE A 444 -11.71 -27.00 25.47
C PHE A 444 -12.00 -26.77 26.96
N GLN A 445 -11.02 -26.99 27.84
CA GLN A 445 -11.19 -26.75 29.28
C GLN A 445 -11.05 -25.25 29.61
N TYR A 446 -12.15 -24.62 30.05
CA TYR A 446 -12.09 -23.36 30.78
C TYR A 446 -11.62 -23.57 32.22
N GLN A 447 -11.18 -22.49 32.90
CA GLN A 447 -10.97 -22.50 34.34
C GLN A 447 -12.26 -22.95 35.05
N GLU A 448 -12.26 -24.16 35.60
CA GLU A 448 -13.40 -24.73 36.34
C GLU A 448 -13.85 -23.81 37.49
N GLU A 449 -12.95 -22.99 38.03
CA GLU A 449 -13.25 -21.96 39.02
C GLU A 449 -14.32 -20.97 38.56
N THR A 450 -14.31 -20.55 37.29
CA THR A 450 -15.25 -19.53 36.77
C THR A 450 -16.64 -20.12 36.57
N ILE A 451 -16.71 -21.39 36.15
CA ILE A 451 -17.98 -22.12 36.00
C ILE A 451 -18.56 -22.41 37.39
N ALA A 452 -17.73 -22.86 38.34
CA ALA A 452 -18.16 -23.09 39.72
C ALA A 452 -18.63 -21.79 40.41
N LYS A 453 -17.93 -20.66 40.21
CA LYS A 453 -18.36 -19.35 40.72
C LYS A 453 -19.69 -18.92 40.14
N THR A 454 -19.87 -19.06 38.82
CA THR A 454 -21.10 -18.65 38.13
C THR A 454 -22.27 -19.55 38.51
N ALA A 455 -22.03 -20.87 38.64
CA ALA A 455 -23.02 -21.82 39.10
C ALA A 455 -23.46 -21.55 40.55
N ASN A 456 -22.53 -21.22 41.45
CA ASN A 456 -22.85 -20.85 42.82
C ASN A 456 -23.63 -19.53 42.89
N ALA A 457 -23.22 -18.50 42.14
CA ALA A 457 -23.95 -17.23 42.08
C ALA A 457 -25.38 -17.38 41.54
N LEU A 458 -25.59 -18.24 40.53
CA LEU A 458 -26.92 -18.59 40.02
C LEU A 458 -27.75 -19.37 41.04
N ARG A 459 -27.11 -20.27 41.79
CA ARG A 459 -27.78 -21.05 42.84
C ARG A 459 -28.24 -20.16 43.99
N ASP A 460 -27.39 -19.23 44.42
CA ASP A 460 -27.72 -18.27 45.46
C ASP A 460 -28.84 -17.31 45.02
N PHE A 461 -28.81 -16.86 43.75
CA PHE A 461 -29.88 -16.05 43.18
C PHE A 461 -31.23 -16.79 43.15
N LEU A 462 -31.26 -18.03 42.66
CA LEU A 462 -32.48 -18.83 42.60
C LEU A 462 -33.03 -19.15 44.00
N ASN A 463 -32.16 -19.49 44.95
CA ASN A 463 -32.57 -19.74 46.33
C ASN A 463 -33.04 -18.47 47.06
N SER A 464 -32.57 -17.29 46.66
CA SER A 464 -33.03 -16.01 47.21
C SER A 464 -34.41 -15.58 46.69
N ALA A 465 -34.84 -16.10 45.54
CA ALA A 465 -36.14 -15.82 44.94
C ALA A 465 -37.28 -16.66 45.56
N ASP A 466 -36.96 -17.83 46.13
CA ASP A 466 -37.92 -18.70 46.82
C ASP A 466 -38.15 -18.31 48.30
N SER A 467 -37.51 -17.23 48.77
CA SER A 467 -37.58 -16.75 50.17
C SER A 467 -38.31 -15.41 50.34
N GLN A 468 -39.11 -14.97 49.35
CA GLN A 468 -39.98 -13.76 49.44
C GLN A 468 -41.46 -14.10 49.38
#